data_AF-A0A8T7F2M4-F1
#
_entry.id   AF-A0A8T7F2M4-F1
#
_cell.length_a   1.000
_cell.length_b   1.000
_cell.length_c   1.000
_cell.angle_alpha   90.00
_cell.angle_beta   90.00
_cell.angle_gamma   90.00
#
_symmetry.space_group_name_H-M   'P 1'
#
loop_
_entity.id
_entity.type
_entity.pdbx_description
1 polymer ?
#
loop_
_entity_poly.entity_id
_entity_poly.type
_entity_poly.pdbx_seq_one_letter_code
_entity_poly.pdbx_strand_id
1 'polypeptide(L)'
;MSSKKIYALALIILTSLLSGCMFDDGAKPSAAAPTLPEENIIKTKSAQNNQDQMQLAANSIGGPINNPQSQTVCTYPTGWQPYQLQINETPYSIAARGEYTADQILAANCLAAGTVLSIGHILYVPPSVSSSAPETLLPLGISAIVVDPPSIIAGGKVNLTWQGQGPVVSVRVGWVYNGQFIEETRNLPKIGTWQFTVPDDGRQEMTLMVRVGDGVQEVAAQTVVKVACGQSWFFAPTPPGCPTPSLVTTFQEQTFERGRIVYLPTLGVNYLLIDGQPAIKIGDSYLPGMPLKDVGLDAAVPPGMHQPSGSFYYAWRVNEEVRNALGWATSDVVQYTGVLQRAIDTGGERVYFTAGSGGIYRTGGGQAWSLMFLQ
;
A
#
# COMPACT_ATOMS: atom_id res chain seq x y z
N MET A 1 66.66 2.66 5.58
CA MET A 1 65.83 3.35 6.60
C MET A 1 64.38 2.94 6.33
N SER A 2 63.92 1.74 6.77
CA SER A 2 63.44 1.36 8.12
C SER A 2 62.26 2.24 8.57
N SER A 3 61.05 1.78 8.93
CA SER A 3 60.63 0.48 9.46
C SER A 3 59.13 0.23 9.20
N LYS A 4 58.81 -0.99 8.76
CA LYS A 4 57.53 -1.68 8.96
C LYS A 4 57.52 -2.30 10.38
N LYS A 5 56.35 -2.37 11.02
CA LYS A 5 55.98 -3.30 12.13
C LYS A 5 54.55 -3.75 11.78
N ILE A 6 54.13 -5.00 11.51
CA ILE A 6 54.37 -6.34 12.09
C ILE A 6 54.06 -6.41 13.58
N TYR A 7 52.88 -6.97 13.91
CA TYR A 7 52.67 -7.88 15.03
C TYR A 7 51.65 -8.96 14.63
N ALA A 8 52.17 -10.17 14.42
CA ALA A 8 51.54 -11.46 14.77
C ALA A 8 51.87 -11.73 16.27
N LEU A 9 51.30 -12.64 17.07
CA LEU A 9 50.68 -13.95 16.88
C LEU A 9 50.17 -14.43 18.28
N ALA A 10 49.14 -15.31 18.33
CA ALA A 10 48.85 -16.39 19.32
C ALA A 10 47.32 -16.53 19.44
N LEU A 11 46.60 -17.51 18.87
CA LEU A 11 46.69 -18.99 18.86
C LEU A 11 46.67 -19.65 20.25
N ILE A 12 45.47 -20.00 20.72
CA ILE A 12 45.24 -21.17 21.58
C ILE A 12 44.09 -21.98 20.99
N ILE A 13 44.40 -23.24 20.75
CA ILE A 13 43.57 -24.34 20.24
C ILE A 13 42.84 -24.96 21.43
N LEU A 14 41.55 -25.26 21.29
CA LEU A 14 40.94 -26.40 22.00
C LEU A 14 39.97 -27.14 21.07
N THR A 15 40.41 -28.31 20.65
CA THR A 15 39.66 -29.34 19.91
C THR A 15 38.97 -30.31 20.86
N SER A 16 38.01 -31.07 20.30
CA SER A 16 37.35 -32.30 20.81
C SER A 16 36.02 -32.02 21.54
N LEU A 17 34.89 -32.69 21.25
CA LEU A 17 34.64 -34.04 20.73
C LEU A 17 33.40 -34.07 19.82
N LEU A 18 33.52 -34.71 18.66
CA LEU A 18 32.41 -35.50 18.08
C LEU A 18 32.32 -36.81 18.86
N SER A 19 31.12 -37.16 19.29
CA SER A 19 30.72 -38.54 19.56
C SER A 19 29.24 -38.64 19.24
N GLY A 20 28.94 -39.34 18.15
CA GLY A 20 27.61 -39.82 17.87
C GLY A 20 27.37 -41.14 18.60
N CYS A 21 26.15 -41.31 19.10
CA CYS A 21 25.43 -42.57 19.28
C CYS A 21 23.94 -42.19 19.06
N MET A 22 23.32 -42.53 17.93
CA MET A 22 22.52 -43.74 17.72
C MET A 22 21.51 -44.01 18.85
N PHE A 23 20.24 -43.69 18.59
CA PHE A 23 18.99 -44.39 18.97
C PHE A 23 17.85 -43.73 18.18
N ASP A 24 16.77 -44.35 17.75
CA ASP A 24 16.41 -45.69 17.29
C ASP A 24 15.05 -45.48 16.60
N ASP A 25 14.81 -46.16 15.48
CA ASP A 25 13.63 -46.01 14.64
C ASP A 25 12.42 -46.70 15.27
N GLY A 26 11.48 -45.89 15.76
CA GLY A 26 10.17 -46.33 16.27
C GLY A 26 9.05 -46.11 15.24
N ALA A 27 8.85 -47.08 14.35
CA ALA A 27 7.77 -47.13 13.38
C ALA A 27 6.35 -47.24 14.00
N LYS A 28 5.37 -46.53 13.42
CA LYS A 28 3.95 -46.93 13.34
C LYS A 28 3.19 -46.06 12.31
N PRO A 29 2.03 -46.50 11.76
CA PRO A 29 1.93 -46.75 10.33
C PRO A 29 0.87 -45.90 9.60
N SER A 30 1.06 -45.82 8.28
CA SER A 30 0.06 -45.90 7.21
C SER A 30 -1.23 -45.08 7.36
N ALA A 31 -1.32 -44.02 6.57
CA ALA A 31 -2.57 -43.60 5.95
C ALA A 31 -2.36 -43.53 4.43
N ALA A 32 -2.80 -44.58 3.75
CA ALA A 32 -2.81 -44.67 2.30
C ALA A 32 -3.68 -43.56 1.71
N ALA A 33 -3.14 -42.85 0.73
CA ALA A 33 -3.90 -41.97 -0.15
C ALA A 33 -4.89 -42.80 -0.98
N PRO A 34 -6.16 -42.41 -1.09
CA PRO A 34 -7.10 -43.10 -1.98
C PRO A 34 -6.76 -42.80 -3.44
N THR A 35 -6.27 -43.84 -4.13
CA THR A 35 -6.18 -43.93 -5.58
C THR A 35 -7.57 -43.91 -6.21
N LEU A 36 -7.78 -42.99 -7.15
CA LEU A 36 -8.97 -42.96 -8.00
C LEU A 36 -8.94 -44.15 -8.99
N PRO A 37 -10.08 -44.84 -9.23
CA PRO A 37 -10.13 -45.92 -10.21
C PRO A 37 -10.12 -45.40 -11.65
N GLU A 38 -9.22 -45.97 -12.46
CA GLU A 38 -9.25 -45.93 -13.92
C GLU A 38 -10.30 -46.89 -14.51
N GLU A 39 -10.67 -46.60 -15.76
CA GLU A 39 -11.53 -47.32 -16.71
C GLU A 39 -13.06 -47.09 -16.64
N ASN A 40 -13.59 -46.38 -17.65
CA ASN A 40 -14.20 -47.14 -18.75
C ASN A 40 -14.25 -46.39 -20.08
N ILE A 41 -13.67 -47.03 -21.08
CA ILE A 41 -13.57 -46.64 -22.48
C ILE A 41 -14.91 -46.96 -23.16
N ILE A 42 -15.64 -45.94 -23.64
CA ILE A 42 -16.72 -46.14 -24.60
C ILE A 42 -16.10 -46.27 -26.00
N LYS A 43 -15.98 -47.53 -26.45
CA LYS A 43 -15.80 -47.88 -27.86
C LYS A 43 -17.09 -47.55 -28.61
N THR A 44 -17.05 -46.54 -29.49
CA THR A 44 -18.05 -46.44 -30.57
C THR A 44 -17.35 -46.69 -31.89
N LYS A 45 -17.84 -47.71 -32.58
CA LYS A 45 -17.35 -48.18 -33.87
C LYS A 45 -17.53 -47.09 -34.93
N SER A 46 -16.49 -47.00 -35.77
CA SER A 46 -16.41 -46.31 -37.05
C SER A 46 -17.59 -46.57 -37.99
N ALA A 47 -18.05 -45.52 -38.68
CA ALA A 47 -18.70 -45.63 -39.98
C ALA A 47 -17.88 -44.83 -41.00
N GLN A 48 -17.65 -45.48 -42.14
CA GLN A 48 -16.76 -45.09 -43.24
C GLN A 48 -17.17 -43.81 -43.98
N ASN A 49 -16.13 -43.07 -44.36
CA ASN A 49 -15.84 -42.47 -45.67
C ASN A 49 -16.94 -42.57 -46.75
N ASN A 50 -17.24 -41.43 -47.38
CA ASN A 50 -17.40 -41.33 -48.84
C ASN A 50 -17.12 -39.89 -49.30
N GLN A 51 -15.96 -39.72 -49.95
CA GLN A 51 -15.77 -38.76 -51.03
C GLN A 51 -16.65 -39.21 -52.21
N ASP A 52 -17.38 -38.29 -52.86
CA ASP A 52 -17.17 -37.97 -54.28
C ASP A 52 -18.33 -37.16 -54.93
N GLN A 53 -17.89 -36.07 -55.58
CA GLN A 53 -18.24 -35.64 -56.94
C GLN A 53 -19.64 -35.07 -57.25
N MET A 54 -19.67 -33.73 -57.34
CA MET A 54 -20.11 -32.92 -58.48
C MET A 54 -20.88 -33.64 -59.62
N GLN A 55 -22.11 -33.21 -59.88
CA GLN A 55 -22.77 -33.42 -61.17
C GLN A 55 -23.38 -32.09 -61.66
N LEU A 56 -22.82 -31.60 -62.78
CA LEU A 56 -23.31 -30.50 -63.60
C LEU A 56 -24.18 -31.04 -64.75
N ALA A 57 -25.00 -30.14 -65.31
CA ALA A 57 -25.72 -30.20 -66.60
C ALA A 57 -27.07 -30.97 -66.62
N ALA A 58 -28.13 -30.53 -67.31
CA ALA A 58 -28.43 -29.32 -68.07
C ALA A 58 -29.94 -29.30 -68.45
N ASN A 59 -30.39 -28.13 -68.91
CA ASN A 59 -31.52 -27.87 -69.81
C ASN A 59 -32.98 -27.99 -69.31
N SER A 60 -33.60 -26.82 -69.14
CA SER A 60 -34.85 -26.51 -69.86
C SER A 60 -34.81 -25.05 -70.34
N ILE A 61 -34.99 -24.88 -71.65
CA ILE A 61 -35.07 -23.60 -72.35
C ILE A 61 -36.54 -23.17 -72.38
N GLY A 62 -36.85 -21.98 -71.87
CA GLY A 62 -38.17 -21.37 -72.02
C GLY A 62 -38.20 -19.90 -71.60
N GLY A 63 -38.04 -18.99 -72.58
CA GLY A 63 -38.66 -17.66 -72.69
C GLY A 63 -38.38 -16.57 -71.62
N PRO A 64 -38.24 -15.29 -72.02
CA PRO A 64 -38.01 -14.20 -71.09
C PRO A 64 -39.33 -13.78 -70.43
N ILE A 65 -39.53 -14.14 -69.17
CA ILE A 65 -40.42 -13.38 -68.29
C ILE A 65 -39.61 -12.24 -67.70
N ASN A 66 -39.74 -11.06 -68.31
CA ASN A 66 -39.44 -9.79 -67.67
C ASN A 66 -40.41 -9.64 -66.48
N ASN A 67 -40.06 -10.22 -65.34
CA ASN A 67 -40.64 -9.85 -64.07
C ASN A 67 -39.83 -8.64 -63.56
N PRO A 68 -40.39 -7.42 -63.51
CA PRO A 68 -39.75 -6.36 -62.75
C PRO A 68 -39.76 -6.78 -61.29
N GLN A 69 -38.66 -7.39 -60.82
CA GLN A 69 -38.35 -7.43 -59.40
C GLN A 69 -38.27 -5.97 -58.97
N SER A 70 -39.36 -5.46 -58.39
CA SER A 70 -39.36 -4.22 -57.64
C SER A 70 -38.22 -4.29 -56.65
N GLN A 71 -37.13 -3.58 -56.94
CA GLN A 71 -36.13 -3.28 -55.93
C GLN A 71 -36.87 -2.45 -54.88
N THR A 72 -37.26 -3.08 -53.78
CA THR A 72 -37.71 -2.38 -52.58
C THR A 72 -36.53 -1.52 -52.14
N VAL A 73 -36.57 -0.24 -52.48
CA VAL A 73 -35.61 0.75 -52.02
C VAL A 73 -35.71 0.76 -50.50
N CYS A 74 -34.69 0.23 -49.82
CA CYS A 74 -34.66 0.24 -48.38
C CYS A 74 -34.63 1.69 -47.90
N THR A 75 -35.62 2.08 -47.10
CA THR A 75 -35.73 3.43 -46.58
C THR A 75 -35.35 3.41 -45.10
N TYR A 76 -34.20 3.98 -44.77
CA TYR A 76 -33.69 4.01 -43.39
C TYR A 76 -34.40 5.11 -42.58
N PRO A 77 -34.53 4.94 -41.24
CA PRO A 77 -35.09 6.00 -40.40
C PRO A 77 -34.28 7.30 -40.50
N THR A 78 -34.97 8.43 -40.41
CA THR A 78 -34.34 9.76 -40.52
C THR A 78 -33.25 9.96 -39.46
N GLY A 79 -32.09 10.46 -39.87
CA GLY A 79 -30.95 10.75 -39.00
C GLY A 79 -30.02 9.56 -38.75
N TRP A 80 -30.38 8.36 -39.20
CA TRP A 80 -29.50 7.18 -39.08
C TRP A 80 -28.28 7.31 -40.00
N GLN A 81 -27.14 6.85 -39.51
CA GLN A 81 -25.84 6.96 -40.19
C GLN A 81 -25.31 5.59 -40.58
N PRO A 82 -24.59 5.46 -41.71
CA PRO A 82 -23.93 4.22 -42.08
C PRO A 82 -22.83 3.86 -41.07
N TYR A 83 -22.84 2.61 -40.62
CA TYR A 83 -21.92 2.05 -39.64
C TYR A 83 -21.42 0.70 -40.16
N GLN A 84 -20.10 0.55 -40.22
CA GLN A 84 -19.48 -0.69 -40.65
C GLN A 84 -19.34 -1.65 -39.46
N LEU A 85 -19.95 -2.83 -39.54
CA LEU A 85 -19.89 -3.87 -38.50
C LEU A 85 -18.43 -4.32 -38.27
N GLN A 86 -17.95 -4.22 -37.04
CA GLN A 86 -16.58 -4.59 -36.69
C GLN A 86 -16.45 -6.08 -36.30
N ILE A 87 -15.20 -6.53 -36.12
CA ILE A 87 -14.90 -7.86 -35.61
C ILE A 87 -15.51 -8.08 -34.23
N ASN A 88 -16.12 -9.26 -34.01
CA ASN A 88 -16.81 -9.66 -32.78
C ASN A 88 -18.04 -8.82 -32.41
N GLU A 89 -18.55 -7.99 -33.31
CA GLU A 89 -19.84 -7.33 -33.13
C GLU A 89 -21.00 -8.16 -33.72
N THR A 90 -22.17 -7.99 -33.15
CA THR A 90 -23.44 -8.54 -33.64
C THR A 90 -24.50 -7.44 -33.62
N PRO A 91 -25.63 -7.60 -34.33
CA PRO A 91 -26.77 -6.70 -34.17
C PRO A 91 -27.18 -6.49 -32.71
N TYR A 92 -27.02 -7.50 -31.85
CA TYR A 92 -27.29 -7.41 -30.41
C TYR A 92 -26.32 -6.47 -29.68
N SER A 93 -25.00 -6.60 -29.92
CA SER A 93 -23.99 -5.74 -29.29
C SER A 93 -24.06 -4.29 -29.79
N ILE A 94 -24.46 -4.10 -31.06
CA ILE A 94 -24.72 -2.77 -31.62
C ILE A 94 -25.95 -2.12 -30.98
N ALA A 95 -27.07 -2.86 -30.92
CA ALA A 95 -28.33 -2.34 -30.42
C ALA A 95 -28.24 -1.94 -28.93
N ALA A 96 -27.48 -2.71 -28.14
CA ALA A 96 -27.23 -2.42 -26.73
C ALA A 96 -26.56 -1.05 -26.47
N ARG A 97 -25.81 -0.50 -27.44
CA ARG A 97 -25.15 0.82 -27.30
C ARG A 97 -26.11 2.01 -27.35
N GLY A 98 -27.29 1.82 -27.93
CA GLY A 98 -28.25 2.91 -28.16
C GLY A 98 -29.61 2.69 -27.52
N GLU A 99 -29.76 1.69 -26.64
CA GLU A 99 -31.05 1.26 -26.08
C GLU A 99 -32.05 0.73 -27.13
N TYR A 100 -31.56 0.06 -28.18
CA TYR A 100 -32.38 -0.61 -29.20
C TYR A 100 -32.37 -2.13 -29.01
N THR A 101 -33.29 -2.83 -29.68
CA THR A 101 -33.21 -4.28 -29.86
C THR A 101 -32.51 -4.64 -31.18
N ALA A 102 -31.92 -5.84 -31.25
CA ALA A 102 -31.33 -6.34 -32.48
C ALA A 102 -32.34 -6.36 -33.64
N ASP A 103 -33.59 -6.75 -33.38
CA ASP A 103 -34.65 -6.80 -34.38
C ASP A 103 -35.05 -5.40 -34.87
N GLN A 104 -35.02 -4.38 -34.01
CA GLN A 104 -35.24 -2.98 -34.44
C GLN A 104 -34.14 -2.51 -35.37
N ILE A 105 -32.87 -2.84 -35.08
CA ILE A 105 -31.74 -2.52 -35.96
C ILE A 105 -31.88 -3.26 -37.29
N LEU A 106 -32.16 -4.57 -37.27
CA LEU A 106 -32.31 -5.38 -38.49
C LEU A 106 -33.49 -4.91 -39.34
N ALA A 107 -34.66 -4.67 -38.74
CA ALA A 107 -35.85 -4.20 -39.44
C ALA A 107 -35.62 -2.82 -40.09
N ALA A 108 -34.96 -1.89 -39.40
CA ALA A 108 -34.60 -0.58 -39.94
C ALA A 108 -33.59 -0.66 -41.10
N ASN A 109 -32.87 -1.77 -41.22
CA ASN A 109 -31.98 -2.08 -42.34
C ASN A 109 -32.61 -2.96 -43.41
N CYS A 110 -33.92 -3.19 -43.34
CA CYS A 110 -34.66 -4.08 -44.24
C CYS A 110 -34.14 -5.53 -44.23
N LEU A 111 -33.65 -5.97 -43.07
CA LEU A 111 -33.15 -7.33 -42.83
C LEU A 111 -34.16 -8.09 -41.98
N ALA A 112 -34.30 -9.40 -42.23
CA ALA A 112 -35.15 -10.25 -41.42
C ALA A 112 -34.56 -10.45 -40.01
N ALA A 113 -35.43 -10.64 -39.02
CA ALA A 113 -35.01 -10.99 -37.67
C ALA A 113 -34.12 -12.25 -37.68
N GLY A 114 -33.05 -12.25 -36.89
CA GLY A 114 -32.09 -13.35 -36.84
C GLY A 114 -31.10 -13.43 -38.02
N THR A 115 -31.08 -12.46 -38.93
CA THR A 115 -30.05 -12.38 -39.99
C THR A 115 -28.65 -12.36 -39.37
N VAL A 116 -27.80 -13.31 -39.78
CA VAL A 116 -26.38 -13.34 -39.41
C VAL A 116 -25.61 -12.42 -40.36
N LEU A 117 -24.88 -11.46 -39.80
CA LEU A 117 -24.11 -10.48 -40.56
C LEU A 117 -22.62 -10.82 -40.50
N SER A 118 -21.93 -10.57 -41.61
CA SER A 118 -20.47 -10.70 -41.69
C SER A 118 -19.78 -9.38 -41.33
N ILE A 119 -18.56 -9.50 -40.81
CA ILE A 119 -17.68 -8.35 -40.54
C ILE A 119 -17.56 -7.50 -41.80
N GLY A 120 -17.59 -6.18 -41.65
CA GLY A 120 -17.51 -5.22 -42.74
C GLY A 120 -18.85 -4.88 -43.39
N HIS A 121 -19.95 -5.55 -43.01
CA HIS A 121 -21.29 -5.21 -43.47
C HIS A 121 -21.70 -3.81 -42.99
N ILE A 122 -22.30 -3.00 -43.86
CA ILE A 122 -22.76 -1.65 -43.51
C ILE A 122 -24.22 -1.72 -43.04
N LEU A 123 -24.46 -1.30 -41.81
CA LEU A 123 -25.78 -1.06 -41.25
C LEU A 123 -25.99 0.44 -41.09
N TYR A 124 -27.18 0.94 -41.38
CA TYR A 124 -27.63 2.22 -40.86
C TYR A 124 -28.00 2.03 -39.38
N VAL A 125 -27.50 2.91 -38.52
CA VAL A 125 -27.76 2.86 -37.08
C VAL A 125 -28.14 4.26 -36.55
N PRO A 126 -28.83 4.34 -35.40
CA PRO A 126 -29.14 5.61 -34.73
C PRO A 126 -27.88 6.44 -34.44
N PRO A 127 -28.00 7.78 -34.36
CA PRO A 127 -26.88 8.66 -34.02
C PRO A 127 -26.11 8.23 -32.75
N SER A 128 -26.81 7.84 -31.69
CA SER A 128 -26.23 7.39 -30.41
C SER A 128 -25.26 6.22 -30.57
N VAL A 129 -25.61 5.27 -31.45
CA VAL A 129 -24.76 4.12 -31.77
C VAL A 129 -23.56 4.56 -32.60
N SER A 130 -23.78 5.37 -33.64
CA SER A 130 -22.69 5.82 -34.53
C SER A 130 -21.65 6.71 -33.83
N SER A 131 -22.07 7.50 -32.83
CA SER A 131 -21.18 8.36 -32.03
C SER A 131 -20.40 7.57 -30.97
N SER A 132 -20.87 6.38 -30.61
CA SER A 132 -20.14 5.48 -29.72
C SER A 132 -19.15 4.65 -30.53
N ALA A 133 -17.85 4.83 -30.32
CA ALA A 133 -16.89 3.90 -30.89
C ALA A 133 -17.15 2.50 -30.33
N PRO A 134 -17.11 1.42 -31.14
CA PRO A 134 -17.21 0.07 -30.61
C PRO A 134 -16.10 -0.16 -29.61
N GLU A 135 -16.42 -0.82 -28.50
CA GLU A 135 -15.50 -1.03 -27.39
C GLU A 135 -14.19 -1.73 -27.82
N THR A 136 -14.27 -2.52 -28.90
CA THR A 136 -13.14 -3.19 -29.56
C THR A 136 -12.18 -2.26 -30.30
N LEU A 137 -12.58 -1.02 -30.63
CA LEU A 137 -11.72 -0.02 -31.26
C LEU A 137 -11.12 0.98 -30.25
N LEU A 138 -11.58 0.96 -29.00
CA LEU A 138 -10.98 1.81 -27.97
C LEU A 138 -9.60 1.24 -27.58
N PRO A 139 -8.57 2.08 -27.44
CA PRO A 139 -7.28 1.62 -26.95
C PRO A 139 -7.42 1.09 -25.52
N LEU A 140 -6.57 0.12 -25.17
CA LEU A 140 -6.45 -0.35 -23.79
C LEU A 140 -6.20 0.85 -22.87
N GLY A 141 -7.02 0.98 -21.84
CA GLY A 141 -6.89 2.11 -20.91
C GLY A 141 -7.84 2.05 -19.73
N ILE A 142 -7.80 3.11 -18.93
CA ILE A 142 -8.65 3.31 -17.76
C ILE A 142 -9.36 4.65 -17.98
N SER A 143 -10.68 4.62 -18.17
CA SER A 143 -11.48 5.81 -18.46
C SER A 143 -11.88 6.55 -17.18
N ALA A 144 -11.98 5.85 -16.06
CA ALA A 144 -12.25 6.45 -14.75
C ALA A 144 -11.55 5.70 -13.62
N ILE A 145 -11.08 6.47 -12.64
CA ILE A 145 -10.60 5.98 -11.34
C ILE A 145 -11.10 6.95 -10.28
N VAL A 146 -11.80 6.45 -9.28
CA VAL A 146 -12.43 7.26 -8.22
C VAL A 146 -12.10 6.63 -6.88
N VAL A 147 -11.73 7.49 -5.93
CA VAL A 147 -11.51 7.10 -4.53
C VAL A 147 -12.53 7.82 -3.66
N ASP A 148 -13.23 7.05 -2.83
CA ASP A 148 -14.30 7.58 -1.97
C ASP A 148 -14.22 6.97 -0.55
N PRO A 149 -14.08 7.79 0.51
CA PRO A 149 -13.84 9.24 0.47
C PRO A 149 -12.40 9.57 0.02
N PRO A 150 -12.16 10.76 -0.58
CA PRO A 150 -10.82 11.19 -1.00
C PRO A 150 -9.94 11.62 0.19
N SER A 151 -10.51 11.73 1.38
CA SER A 151 -9.80 12.01 2.62
C SER A 151 -10.43 11.21 3.76
N ILE A 152 -9.61 10.53 4.56
CA ILE A 152 -10.08 9.62 5.60
C ILE A 152 -9.13 9.61 6.79
N ILE A 153 -9.63 9.27 7.97
CA ILE A 153 -8.78 9.02 9.14
C ILE A 153 -8.15 7.63 9.01
N ALA A 154 -6.90 7.46 9.44
CA ALA A 154 -6.26 6.15 9.52
C ALA A 154 -7.16 5.09 10.18
N GLY A 155 -7.16 3.86 9.65
CA GLY A 155 -8.08 2.79 10.04
C GLY A 155 -9.50 2.93 9.45
N GLY A 156 -9.80 4.01 8.72
CA GLY A 156 -11.05 4.16 7.98
C GLY A 156 -11.10 3.31 6.71
N LYS A 157 -12.32 3.06 6.22
CA LYS A 157 -12.57 2.29 4.99
C LYS A 157 -12.67 3.22 3.79
N VAL A 158 -12.08 2.79 2.68
CA VAL A 158 -12.07 3.53 1.40
C VAL A 158 -12.48 2.58 0.29
N ASN A 159 -13.26 3.09 -0.65
CA ASN A 159 -13.61 2.41 -1.89
C ASN A 159 -12.76 3.00 -3.03
N LEU A 160 -12.07 2.12 -3.76
CA LEU A 160 -11.43 2.42 -5.03
C LEU A 160 -12.30 1.85 -6.15
N THR A 161 -12.92 2.71 -6.96
CA THR A 161 -13.74 2.32 -8.12
C THR A 161 -12.98 2.62 -9.40
N TRP A 162 -13.09 1.73 -10.39
CA TRP A 162 -12.46 1.91 -11.71
C TRP A 162 -13.38 1.53 -12.86
N GLN A 163 -13.09 2.10 -14.02
CA GLN A 163 -13.68 1.72 -15.30
C GLN A 163 -12.56 1.50 -16.32
N GLY A 164 -12.34 0.25 -16.70
CA GLY A 164 -11.45 -0.12 -17.80
C GLY A 164 -12.07 0.20 -19.16
N GLN A 165 -11.22 0.45 -20.14
CA GLN A 165 -11.58 0.83 -21.52
C GLN A 165 -10.81 -0.07 -22.51
N GLY A 166 -11.44 -0.40 -23.63
CA GLY A 166 -10.83 -1.26 -24.65
C GLY A 166 -10.82 -2.75 -24.26
N PRO A 167 -9.86 -3.53 -24.80
CA PRO A 167 -9.78 -4.99 -24.64
C PRO A 167 -9.21 -5.43 -23.28
N VAL A 168 -9.86 -5.03 -22.19
CA VAL A 168 -9.42 -5.39 -20.83
C VAL A 168 -9.77 -6.85 -20.52
N VAL A 169 -8.75 -7.68 -20.32
CA VAL A 169 -8.89 -9.09 -19.89
C VAL A 169 -8.38 -9.34 -18.47
N SER A 170 -7.59 -8.41 -17.92
CA SER A 170 -7.10 -8.49 -16.55
C SER A 170 -7.16 -7.13 -15.87
N VAL A 171 -7.56 -7.12 -14.60
CA VAL A 171 -7.49 -5.94 -13.72
C VAL A 171 -6.83 -6.34 -12.41
N ARG A 172 -5.89 -5.53 -11.95
CA ARG A 172 -5.17 -5.67 -10.69
C ARG A 172 -5.14 -4.34 -9.95
N VAL A 173 -5.29 -4.39 -8.63
CA VAL A 173 -5.34 -3.21 -7.77
C VAL A 173 -4.40 -3.37 -6.60
N GLY A 174 -3.99 -2.24 -6.04
CA GLY A 174 -3.10 -2.19 -4.90
C GLY A 174 -2.65 -0.75 -4.64
N TRP A 175 -1.48 -0.61 -4.04
CA TRP A 175 -0.91 0.70 -3.72
C TRP A 175 0.55 0.80 -4.14
N VAL A 176 1.06 2.02 -4.17
CA VAL A 176 2.48 2.29 -4.39
C VAL A 176 3.17 2.47 -3.04
N TYR A 177 4.22 1.69 -2.80
CA TYR A 177 5.09 1.84 -1.64
C TYR A 177 6.54 1.88 -2.09
N ASN A 178 7.28 2.92 -1.71
CA ASN A 178 8.67 3.15 -2.15
C ASN A 178 8.86 3.04 -3.68
N GLY A 179 7.90 3.54 -4.46
CA GLY A 179 7.92 3.50 -5.92
C GLY A 179 7.58 2.13 -6.54
N GLN A 180 7.30 1.11 -5.73
CA GLN A 180 6.88 -0.21 -6.18
C GLN A 180 5.38 -0.40 -6.04
N PHE A 181 4.78 -1.07 -7.03
CA PHE A 181 3.39 -1.50 -6.95
C PHE A 181 3.29 -2.75 -6.08
N ILE A 182 2.57 -2.61 -4.97
CA ILE A 182 2.21 -3.71 -4.07
C ILE A 182 0.81 -4.16 -4.46
N GLU A 183 0.72 -5.33 -5.08
CA GLU A 183 -0.55 -5.91 -5.52
C GLU A 183 -1.31 -6.51 -4.34
N GLU A 184 -2.59 -6.16 -4.23
CA GLU A 184 -3.48 -6.69 -3.19
C GLU A 184 -4.51 -7.65 -3.74
N THR A 185 -5.03 -7.35 -4.93
CA THR A 185 -6.08 -8.16 -5.56
C THR A 185 -5.93 -8.13 -7.07
N ARG A 186 -6.24 -9.26 -7.70
CA ARG A 186 -6.14 -9.49 -9.14
C ARG A 186 -7.37 -10.20 -9.67
N ASN A 187 -7.44 -10.37 -11.00
CA ASN A 187 -8.55 -11.02 -11.71
C ASN A 187 -9.89 -10.32 -11.45
N LEU A 188 -9.85 -8.99 -11.32
CA LEU A 188 -11.01 -8.17 -11.07
C LEU A 188 -11.77 -7.87 -12.37
N PRO A 189 -13.08 -7.57 -12.30
CA PRO A 189 -13.86 -7.20 -13.47
C PRO A 189 -13.36 -5.88 -14.08
N LYS A 190 -13.59 -5.71 -15.39
CA LYS A 190 -13.26 -4.49 -16.15
C LYS A 190 -13.81 -3.22 -15.49
N ILE A 191 -15.00 -3.30 -14.90
CA ILE A 191 -15.62 -2.25 -14.09
C ILE A 191 -15.84 -2.83 -12.71
N GLY A 192 -15.36 -2.16 -11.67
CA GLY A 192 -15.48 -2.70 -10.33
C GLY A 192 -15.10 -1.72 -9.23
N THR A 193 -15.24 -2.20 -8.00
CA THR A 193 -14.86 -1.50 -6.79
C THR A 193 -14.09 -2.43 -5.87
N TRP A 194 -13.08 -1.88 -5.20
CA TRP A 194 -12.29 -2.56 -4.17
C TRP A 194 -12.35 -1.73 -2.90
N GLN A 195 -12.88 -2.32 -1.84
CA GLN A 195 -12.89 -1.72 -0.51
C GLN A 195 -11.70 -2.23 0.30
N PHE A 196 -11.01 -1.31 0.97
CA PHE A 196 -9.91 -1.64 1.87
C PHE A 196 -9.92 -0.72 3.09
N THR A 197 -9.17 -1.11 4.11
CA THR A 197 -8.94 -0.28 5.31
C THR A 197 -7.59 0.40 5.19
N VAL A 198 -7.54 1.72 5.35
CA VAL A 198 -6.28 2.47 5.34
C VAL A 198 -5.42 2.03 6.53
N PRO A 199 -4.16 1.60 6.30
CA PRO A 199 -3.26 1.24 7.39
C PRO A 199 -3.04 2.43 8.35
N ASP A 200 -2.99 2.14 9.65
CA ASP A 200 -2.59 3.11 10.67
C ASP A 200 -1.09 3.02 10.94
N ASP A 201 -0.30 3.40 9.92
CA ASP A 201 1.16 3.38 9.96
C ASP A 201 1.78 4.78 9.87
N GLY A 202 0.96 5.81 10.13
CA GLY A 202 1.39 7.21 10.14
C GLY A 202 1.54 7.85 8.77
N ARG A 203 1.22 7.15 7.66
CA ARG A 203 1.19 7.79 6.34
C ARG A 203 0.13 8.89 6.30
N GLN A 204 0.45 9.99 5.59
CA GLN A 204 -0.47 11.13 5.41
C GLN A 204 -1.14 11.11 4.03
N GLU A 205 -0.60 10.32 3.11
CA GLU A 205 -1.16 10.09 1.78
C GLU A 205 -0.88 8.65 1.39
N MET A 206 -1.79 8.06 0.61
CA MET A 206 -1.60 6.73 0.03
C MET A 206 -1.94 6.76 -1.45
N THR A 207 -0.96 6.43 -2.29
CA THR A 207 -1.15 6.32 -3.74
C THR A 207 -1.72 4.95 -4.06
N LEU A 208 -2.95 4.94 -4.54
CA LEU A 208 -3.65 3.77 -5.07
C LEU A 208 -3.31 3.60 -6.55
N MET A 209 -3.20 2.36 -6.99
CA MET A 209 -2.91 2.04 -8.38
C MET A 209 -3.84 0.95 -8.89
N VAL A 210 -4.37 1.19 -10.09
CA VAL A 210 -5.13 0.22 -10.88
C VAL A 210 -4.32 -0.07 -12.13
N ARG A 211 -4.13 -1.35 -12.45
CA ARG A 211 -3.48 -1.85 -13.66
C ARG A 211 -4.49 -2.67 -14.46
N VAL A 212 -4.63 -2.36 -15.73
CA VAL A 212 -5.47 -3.10 -16.68
C VAL A 212 -4.62 -3.63 -17.81
N GLY A 213 -4.87 -4.86 -18.24
CA GLY A 213 -4.12 -5.50 -19.33
C GLY A 213 -5.00 -6.26 -20.30
N ASP A 214 -4.50 -6.41 -21.52
CA ASP A 214 -5.11 -7.19 -22.62
C ASP A 214 -4.47 -8.59 -22.80
N GLY A 215 -3.52 -8.94 -21.93
CA GLY A 215 -2.73 -10.17 -21.99
C GLY A 215 -1.35 -10.00 -22.62
N VAL A 216 -1.08 -8.86 -23.25
CA VAL A 216 0.22 -8.51 -23.85
C VAL A 216 0.76 -7.21 -23.28
N GLN A 217 -0.09 -6.19 -23.19
CA GLN A 217 0.21 -4.87 -22.67
C GLN A 217 -0.52 -4.60 -21.36
N GLU A 218 -0.02 -3.61 -20.64
CA GLU A 218 -0.61 -3.16 -19.40
C GLU A 218 -0.56 -1.64 -19.30
N VAL A 219 -1.67 -1.05 -18.86
CA VAL A 219 -1.81 0.38 -18.59
C VAL A 219 -2.13 0.56 -17.12
N ALA A 220 -1.50 1.54 -16.48
CA ALA A 220 -1.72 1.87 -15.08
C ALA A 220 -2.33 3.26 -14.94
N ALA A 221 -3.24 3.42 -13.97
CA ALA A 221 -3.70 4.70 -13.48
C ALA A 221 -3.54 4.74 -11.96
N GLN A 222 -3.36 5.94 -11.44
CA GLN A 222 -3.16 6.17 -10.01
C GLN A 222 -4.08 7.26 -9.49
N THR A 223 -4.45 7.15 -8.23
CA THR A 223 -5.16 8.19 -7.48
C THR A 223 -4.62 8.23 -6.05
N VAL A 224 -4.87 9.31 -5.31
CA VAL A 224 -4.36 9.49 -3.96
C VAL A 224 -5.53 9.63 -2.99
N VAL A 225 -5.48 8.87 -1.90
CA VAL A 225 -6.30 9.16 -0.72
C VAL A 225 -5.46 9.92 0.30
N LYS A 226 -5.99 11.04 0.79
CA LYS A 226 -5.38 11.76 1.91
C LYS A 226 -5.74 11.09 3.22
N VAL A 227 -4.75 10.88 4.07
CA VAL A 227 -4.90 10.20 5.35
C VAL A 227 -4.70 11.23 6.45
N ALA A 228 -5.80 11.57 7.10
CA ALA A 228 -5.79 12.39 8.31
C ALA A 228 -5.38 11.53 9.51
N CYS A 229 -4.64 12.13 10.42
CA CYS A 229 -4.31 11.49 11.67
C CYS A 229 -5.55 11.43 12.57
N GLY A 230 -5.76 10.28 13.24
CA GLY A 230 -6.83 10.15 14.23
C GLY A 230 -6.60 10.98 15.49
N GLN A 231 -5.38 11.46 15.69
CA GLN A 231 -4.96 12.32 16.79
C GLN A 231 -4.33 13.59 16.25
N SER A 232 -4.56 14.70 16.95
CA SER A 232 -3.92 15.98 16.66
C SER A 232 -2.63 16.12 17.47
N TRP A 233 -1.67 16.83 16.91
CA TRP A 233 -0.48 17.27 17.63
C TRP A 233 -0.85 18.32 18.67
N PHE A 234 -0.23 18.29 19.85
CA PHE A 234 -0.46 19.30 20.90
C PHE A 234 0.17 20.67 20.60
N PHE A 235 0.87 20.80 19.46
CA PHE A 235 1.60 21.99 19.07
C PHE A 235 1.56 22.23 17.57
N ALA A 236 1.92 23.44 17.13
CA ALA A 236 2.02 23.81 15.73
C ALA A 236 3.29 24.65 15.45
N PRO A 237 3.88 24.58 14.23
CA PRO A 237 3.55 23.67 13.13
C PRO A 237 3.83 22.20 13.43
N THR A 238 3.03 21.32 12.84
CA THR A 238 3.05 19.87 13.09
C THR A 238 4.09 19.15 12.23
N PRO A 239 4.83 18.17 12.77
CA PRO A 239 5.73 17.35 11.97
C PRO A 239 4.97 16.39 11.04
N PRO A 240 5.64 15.78 10.05
CA PRO A 240 5.10 14.66 9.28
C PRO A 240 4.79 13.47 10.19
N GLY A 241 3.81 12.67 9.79
CA GLY A 241 3.39 11.48 10.53
C GLY A 241 2.25 11.73 11.52
N CYS A 242 1.68 10.63 12.04
CA CYS A 242 0.58 10.69 12.98
C CYS A 242 1.02 10.52 14.44
N PRO A 243 0.56 11.39 15.35
CA PRO A 243 0.91 11.27 16.75
C PRO A 243 0.08 10.19 17.44
N THR A 244 0.65 9.62 18.50
CA THR A 244 -0.12 8.92 19.53
C THR A 244 -1.02 9.91 20.27
N PRO A 245 -2.06 9.44 20.99
CA PRO A 245 -2.80 10.30 21.91
C PRO A 245 -1.86 11.07 22.84
N SER A 246 -2.16 12.35 23.07
CA SER A 246 -1.38 13.18 23.99
C SER A 246 -1.55 12.70 25.41
N LEU A 247 -0.44 12.56 26.11
CA LEU A 247 -0.43 12.25 27.53
C LEU A 247 -0.03 13.48 28.32
N VAL A 248 -0.91 13.92 29.22
CA VAL A 248 -0.64 14.99 30.18
C VAL A 248 -0.31 14.37 31.52
N THR A 249 0.88 14.66 32.06
CA THR A 249 1.30 14.13 33.36
C THR A 249 2.33 15.05 34.02
N THR A 250 2.76 14.71 35.23
CA THR A 250 3.81 15.46 35.94
C THR A 250 5.18 14.98 35.48
N PHE A 251 5.99 15.88 34.93
CA PHE A 251 7.39 15.65 34.63
C PHE A 251 8.27 16.20 35.75
N GLN A 252 9.51 15.75 35.76
CA GLN A 252 10.56 16.33 36.60
C GLN A 252 11.72 16.76 35.71
N GLU A 253 12.31 17.91 35.99
CA GLU A 253 13.45 18.43 35.24
C GLU A 253 14.49 19.02 36.17
N GLN A 254 15.75 18.90 35.78
CA GLN A 254 16.86 19.56 36.42
C GLN A 254 17.82 20.09 35.35
N THR A 255 18.25 21.34 35.49
CA THR A 255 19.21 21.96 34.57
C THR A 255 20.64 21.70 35.04
N PHE A 256 21.55 21.62 34.08
CA PHE A 256 22.97 21.36 34.26
C PHE A 256 23.80 22.40 33.51
N GLU A 257 25.11 22.43 33.74
CA GLU A 257 26.02 23.37 33.08
C GLU A 257 25.95 23.29 31.54
N ARG A 258 25.75 22.10 30.97
CA ARG A 258 25.76 21.83 29.53
C ARG A 258 24.56 21.02 29.06
N GLY A 259 23.39 21.32 29.63
CA GLY A 259 22.14 20.70 29.21
C GLY A 259 21.14 20.55 30.33
N ARG A 260 20.30 19.52 30.22
CA ARG A 260 19.28 19.20 31.22
C ARG A 260 18.92 17.72 31.20
N ILE A 261 18.31 17.27 32.28
CA ILE A 261 17.68 15.96 32.34
C ILE A 261 16.18 16.16 32.58
N VAL A 262 15.35 15.47 31.79
CA VAL A 262 13.89 15.44 31.97
C VAL A 262 13.46 14.00 32.22
N TYR A 263 12.85 13.76 33.38
CA TYR A 263 12.27 12.47 33.72
C TYR A 263 10.81 12.42 33.28
N LEU A 264 10.47 11.39 32.50
CA LEU A 264 9.13 11.14 32.00
C LEU A 264 8.56 9.89 32.70
N PRO A 265 7.75 10.02 33.77
CA PRO A 265 7.36 8.88 34.61
C PRO A 265 6.62 7.78 33.86
N THR A 266 5.79 8.14 32.88
CA THR A 266 5.01 7.17 32.09
C THR A 266 5.89 6.27 31.24
N LEU A 267 7.08 6.75 30.85
CA LEU A 267 8.06 5.95 30.13
C LEU A 267 9.09 5.31 31.05
N GLY A 268 9.17 5.74 32.32
CA GLY A 268 10.19 5.28 33.27
C GLY A 268 11.62 5.61 32.82
N VAL A 269 11.82 6.72 32.09
CA VAL A 269 13.13 7.10 31.54
C VAL A 269 13.49 8.55 31.82
N ASN A 270 14.78 8.77 32.02
CA ASN A 270 15.46 10.04 32.02
C ASN A 270 15.95 10.35 30.60
N TYR A 271 15.49 11.46 30.04
CA TYR A 271 16.00 12.03 28.80
C TYR A 271 17.08 13.04 29.12
N LEU A 272 18.31 12.72 28.73
CA LEU A 272 19.47 13.60 28.88
C LEU A 272 19.61 14.41 27.59
N LEU A 273 19.35 15.71 27.70
CA LEU A 273 19.43 16.67 26.61
C LEU A 273 20.74 17.45 26.76
N ILE A 274 21.83 16.84 26.30
CA ILE A 274 23.20 17.39 26.38
C ILE A 274 23.44 18.27 25.15
N ASP A 275 23.94 19.49 25.36
CA ASP A 275 24.12 20.45 24.27
C ASP A 275 25.01 19.90 23.15
N GLY A 276 24.49 19.96 21.91
CA GLY A 276 25.20 19.48 20.71
C GLY A 276 25.26 17.95 20.53
N GLN A 277 24.58 17.17 21.38
CA GLN A 277 24.58 15.70 21.32
C GLN A 277 23.17 15.13 21.03
N PRO A 278 23.08 13.89 20.50
CA PRO A 278 21.85 13.10 20.55
C PRO A 278 21.29 12.98 21.96
N ALA A 279 19.97 12.98 22.09
CA ALA A 279 19.34 12.67 23.38
C ALA A 279 19.74 11.26 23.81
N ILE A 280 20.22 11.14 25.04
CA ILE A 280 20.49 9.84 25.67
C ILE A 280 19.27 9.47 26.51
N LYS A 281 18.76 8.25 26.34
CA LYS A 281 17.66 7.70 27.14
C LYS A 281 18.26 6.75 28.17
N ILE A 282 18.06 7.04 29.45
CA ILE A 282 18.50 6.16 30.56
C ILE A 282 17.28 5.78 31.39
N GLY A 283 17.02 4.48 31.56
CA GLY A 283 15.94 4.00 32.42
C GLY A 283 16.12 4.44 33.87
N ASP A 284 15.00 4.66 34.56
CA ASP A 284 15.03 4.93 35.99
C ASP A 284 15.45 3.69 36.77
N SER A 285 16.66 3.75 37.34
CA SER A 285 17.24 2.68 38.17
C SER A 285 17.16 3.00 39.66
N TYR A 286 16.59 4.15 40.04
CA TYR A 286 16.39 4.47 41.44
C TYR A 286 15.25 3.63 42.02
N LEU A 287 15.52 2.93 43.11
CA LEU A 287 14.52 2.20 43.88
C LEU A 287 14.33 2.85 45.25
N PRO A 288 13.09 2.85 45.80
CA PRO A 288 12.85 3.30 47.16
C PRO A 288 13.78 2.62 48.17
N GLY A 289 14.42 3.42 49.01
CA GLY A 289 15.40 2.94 50.00
C GLY A 289 16.85 2.95 49.53
N MET A 290 17.13 3.20 48.25
CA MET A 290 18.49 3.48 47.78
C MET A 290 18.95 4.87 48.23
N PRO A 291 20.28 5.09 48.41
CA PRO A 291 20.82 6.42 48.66
C PRO A 291 20.36 7.42 47.60
N LEU A 292 19.81 8.55 48.04
CA LEU A 292 19.35 9.60 47.12
C LEU A 292 20.50 10.27 46.38
N LYS A 293 21.69 10.32 46.98
CA LYS A 293 22.89 10.97 46.43
C LYS A 293 24.14 10.40 47.11
N ASP A 294 25.32 10.73 46.59
CA ASP A 294 26.60 10.41 47.21
C ASP A 294 27.01 11.52 48.18
N VAL A 295 26.87 11.28 49.48
CA VAL A 295 27.27 12.25 50.52
C VAL A 295 28.78 12.55 50.49
N GLY A 296 29.60 11.64 49.94
CA GLY A 296 31.04 11.85 49.78
C GLY A 296 31.38 12.90 48.71
N LEU A 297 30.47 13.16 47.77
CA LEU A 297 30.64 14.23 46.77
C LEU A 297 30.20 15.61 47.28
N ASP A 298 29.54 15.73 48.42
CA ASP A 298 28.99 17.01 48.88
C ASP A 298 30.08 18.09 49.04
N ALA A 299 31.29 17.71 49.48
CA ALA A 299 32.43 18.63 49.59
C ALA A 299 33.03 19.06 48.23
N ALA A 300 32.74 18.31 47.16
CA ALA A 300 33.22 18.57 45.80
C ALA A 300 32.21 19.40 44.98
N VAL A 301 31.01 19.66 45.49
CA VAL A 301 30.00 20.47 44.81
C VAL A 301 30.47 21.93 44.74
N PRO A 302 30.60 22.53 43.55
CA PRO A 302 31.00 23.92 43.44
C PRO A 302 29.96 24.88 44.04
N PRO A 303 30.38 26.10 44.49
CA PRO A 303 29.45 27.09 45.01
C PRO A 303 28.32 27.43 44.02
N GLY A 304 27.07 27.38 44.48
CA GLY A 304 25.89 27.65 43.66
C GLY A 304 25.48 26.52 42.71
N MET A 305 26.14 25.36 42.81
CA MET A 305 25.77 24.15 42.07
C MET A 305 25.21 23.09 43.01
N HIS A 306 24.60 22.07 42.41
CA HIS A 306 23.89 21.02 43.12
C HIS A 306 24.40 19.65 42.67
N GLN A 307 24.45 18.70 43.60
CA GLN A 307 24.48 17.29 43.24
C GLN A 307 23.06 16.85 42.86
N PRO A 308 22.86 16.17 41.73
CA PRO A 308 21.57 15.55 41.43
C PRO A 308 21.17 14.54 42.51
N SER A 309 19.87 14.21 42.59
CA SER A 309 19.36 13.22 43.54
C SER A 309 18.35 12.25 42.90
N GLY A 310 18.15 11.08 43.52
CA GLY A 310 17.17 10.08 43.07
C GLY A 310 17.50 9.57 41.66
N SER A 311 16.48 9.46 40.80
CA SER A 311 16.64 8.98 39.41
C SER A 311 17.69 9.78 38.62
N PHE A 312 17.75 11.11 38.81
CA PHE A 312 18.73 11.99 38.18
C PHE A 312 20.16 11.68 38.62
N TYR A 313 20.37 11.40 39.91
CA TYR A 313 21.67 10.97 40.43
C TYR A 313 22.12 9.68 39.77
N TYR A 314 21.24 8.68 39.64
CA TYR A 314 21.60 7.42 39.01
C TYR A 314 21.81 7.54 37.51
N ALA A 315 21.14 8.47 36.82
CA ALA A 315 21.44 8.75 35.40
C ALA A 315 22.79 9.47 35.21
N TRP A 316 23.16 10.34 36.15
CA TRP A 316 24.33 11.21 36.07
C TRP A 316 25.60 10.59 36.66
N ARG A 317 25.56 10.10 37.90
CA ARG A 317 26.76 9.73 38.67
C ARG A 317 27.39 8.42 38.21
N VAL A 318 26.55 7.43 37.90
CA VAL A 318 27.02 6.08 37.52
C VAL A 318 27.56 6.03 36.10
N ASN A 319 27.31 7.08 35.31
CA ASN A 319 27.75 7.21 33.94
C ASN A 319 28.77 8.37 33.85
N GLU A 320 30.05 8.02 33.84
CA GLU A 320 31.14 9.01 33.83
C GLU A 320 31.13 9.89 32.57
N GLU A 321 30.81 9.32 31.41
CA GLU A 321 30.70 10.07 30.15
C GLU A 321 29.59 11.11 30.25
N VAL A 322 28.42 10.72 30.76
CA VAL A 322 27.31 11.64 31.02
C VAL A 322 27.71 12.73 32.00
N ARG A 323 28.35 12.39 33.12
CA ARG A 323 28.78 13.36 34.13
C ARG A 323 29.73 14.40 33.52
N ASN A 324 30.73 13.94 32.76
CA ASN A 324 31.70 14.81 32.11
C ASN A 324 31.05 15.67 31.04
N ALA A 325 30.06 15.14 30.32
CA ALA A 325 29.34 15.86 29.27
C ALA A 325 28.37 16.92 29.83
N LEU A 326 27.57 16.60 30.85
CA LEU A 326 26.58 17.53 31.43
C LEU A 326 27.18 18.53 32.42
N GLY A 327 28.16 18.13 33.21
CA GLY A 327 28.66 18.92 34.34
C GLY A 327 27.77 18.82 35.58
N TRP A 328 27.86 19.79 36.48
CA TRP A 328 27.04 19.84 37.70
C TRP A 328 25.63 20.38 37.45
N ALA A 329 24.70 20.06 38.35
CA ALA A 329 23.37 20.64 38.29
C ALA A 329 23.42 22.12 38.71
N THR A 330 22.68 22.95 38.00
CA THR A 330 22.60 24.41 38.21
C THR A 330 21.27 24.84 38.83
N SER A 331 20.35 23.90 39.02
CA SER A 331 19.07 24.11 39.69
C SER A 331 18.73 22.94 40.60
N ASP A 332 17.77 23.17 41.50
CA ASP A 332 17.02 22.07 42.10
C ASP A 332 16.12 21.38 41.06
N VAL A 333 15.64 20.19 41.41
CA VAL A 333 14.65 19.46 40.60
C VAL A 333 13.32 20.22 40.65
N VAL A 334 12.77 20.55 39.49
CA VAL A 334 11.46 21.16 39.36
C VAL A 334 10.45 20.12 38.86
N GLN A 335 9.24 20.18 39.41
CA GLN A 335 8.10 19.40 38.93
C GLN A 335 7.14 20.32 38.19
N TYR A 336 6.63 19.87 37.06
CA TYR A 336 5.66 20.63 36.28
C TYR A 336 4.73 19.69 35.52
N THR A 337 3.55 20.18 35.18
CA THR A 337 2.64 19.47 34.28
C THR A 337 3.13 19.65 32.85
N GLY A 338 3.39 18.55 32.16
CA GLY A 338 3.82 18.55 30.78
C GLY A 338 2.97 17.64 29.90
N VAL A 339 3.14 17.80 28.59
CA VAL A 339 2.50 17.00 27.55
C VAL A 339 3.55 16.14 26.85
N LEU A 340 3.22 14.88 26.58
CA LEU A 340 4.02 13.91 25.83
C LEU A 340 3.22 13.36 24.64
N GLN A 341 3.83 13.32 23.46
CA GLN A 341 3.34 12.56 22.30
C GLN A 341 4.49 11.82 21.63
N ARG A 342 4.17 10.71 20.95
CA ARG A 342 5.11 9.95 20.12
C ARG A 342 4.60 9.89 18.69
N ALA A 343 5.49 9.71 17.74
CA ALA A 343 5.12 9.36 16.36
C ALA A 343 6.20 8.46 15.76
N ILE A 344 5.80 7.64 14.79
CA ILE A 344 6.74 6.85 14.00
C ILE A 344 6.85 7.54 12.63
N ASP A 345 8.08 7.89 12.25
CA ASP A 345 8.39 8.39 10.92
C ASP A 345 9.42 7.46 10.24
N THR A 346 9.86 7.80 9.02
CA THR A 346 10.86 7.03 8.27
C THR A 346 12.23 6.95 8.96
N GLY A 347 12.50 7.83 9.94
CA GLY A 347 13.69 7.81 10.80
C GLY A 347 13.52 7.00 12.08
N GLY A 348 12.31 6.49 12.37
CA GLY A 348 11.98 5.69 13.55
C GLY A 348 11.07 6.40 14.54
N GLU A 349 11.04 5.93 15.79
CA GLU A 349 10.22 6.55 16.84
C GLU A 349 10.79 7.93 17.24
N ARG A 350 9.91 8.93 17.19
CA ARG A 350 10.13 10.29 17.68
C ARG A 350 9.31 10.50 18.94
N VAL A 351 9.89 11.21 19.90
CA VAL A 351 9.22 11.58 21.16
C VAL A 351 9.25 13.10 21.30
N TYR A 352 8.08 13.66 21.55
CA TYR A 352 7.84 15.10 21.69
C TYR A 352 7.29 15.38 23.09
N PHE A 353 7.90 16.31 23.81
CA PHE A 353 7.40 16.69 25.13
C PHE A 353 7.68 18.14 25.47
N THR A 354 6.84 18.72 26.32
CA THR A 354 7.02 20.08 26.84
C THR A 354 8.06 20.10 27.97
N ALA A 355 8.86 21.17 28.02
CA ALA A 355 9.79 21.51 29.07
C ALA A 355 9.13 22.30 30.20
N GLY A 356 9.79 22.38 31.36
CA GLY A 356 9.33 23.26 32.45
C GLY A 356 9.38 24.75 32.08
N SER A 357 10.21 25.11 31.09
CA SER A 357 10.31 26.45 30.52
C SER A 357 9.24 26.79 29.48
N GLY A 358 8.33 25.86 29.15
CA GLY A 358 7.35 26.01 28.07
C GLY A 358 7.87 25.65 26.67
N GLY A 359 9.16 25.32 26.54
CA GLY A 359 9.73 24.86 25.29
C GLY A 359 9.24 23.46 24.88
N ILE A 360 9.27 23.12 23.59
CA ILE A 360 8.93 21.77 23.11
C ILE A 360 10.19 21.06 22.61
N TYR A 361 10.51 19.92 23.21
CA TYR A 361 11.64 19.10 22.81
C TYR A 361 11.22 17.96 21.92
N ARG A 362 12.05 17.69 20.91
CA ARG A 362 11.98 16.49 20.06
C ARG A 362 13.23 15.65 20.26
N THR A 363 13.02 14.35 20.43
CA THR A 363 14.09 13.34 20.53
C THR A 363 13.79 12.14 19.64
N GLY A 364 14.78 11.27 19.41
CA GLY A 364 14.65 10.07 18.59
C GLY A 364 14.95 10.31 17.09
N GLY A 365 14.84 9.24 16.30
CA GLY A 365 15.15 9.25 14.87
C GLY A 365 16.64 9.35 14.52
N GLY A 366 17.54 8.94 15.43
CA GLY A 366 19.00 9.00 15.22
C GLY A 366 19.62 10.40 15.14
N GLN A 367 18.86 11.45 15.46
CA GLN A 367 19.31 12.85 15.38
C GLN A 367 19.55 13.47 16.76
N ALA A 368 20.34 14.56 16.77
CA ALA A 368 20.42 15.46 17.90
C ALA A 368 19.03 15.87 18.39
N TRP A 369 18.86 16.02 19.70
CA TRP A 369 17.62 16.60 20.19
C TRP A 369 17.52 18.05 19.74
N SER A 370 16.29 18.53 19.60
CA SER A 370 16.07 19.92 19.18
C SER A 370 14.97 20.53 20.02
N LEU A 371 15.20 21.75 20.49
CA LEU A 371 14.15 22.66 20.90
C LEU A 371 13.41 23.09 19.62
N MET A 372 12.15 22.70 19.50
CA MET A 372 11.33 23.02 18.33
C MET A 372 10.72 24.42 18.45
N PHE A 373 10.25 24.78 19.65
CA PHE A 373 9.59 26.05 19.91
C PHE A 373 9.88 26.53 21.34
N LEU A 374 9.90 27.84 21.53
CA LEU A 374 9.59 28.49 22.79
C LEU A 374 8.13 28.91 22.69
N GLN A 375 7.28 28.46 23.62
CA GLN A 375 5.89 28.95 23.70
C GLN A 375 5.85 30.35 24.32
#